data_AF-A0A9E5T112-F1
#
_entry.id   AF-A0A9E5T112-F1
#
_cell.length_a   1.000
_cell.length_b   1.000
_cell.length_c   1.000
_cell.angle_alpha   90.00
_cell.angle_beta   90.00
_cell.angle_gamma   90.00
#
_symmetry.space_group_name_H-M   'P 1'
#
loop_
_entity.id
_entity.type
_entity.pdbx_description
1 polymer ?
#
loop_
_entity_poly.entity_id
_entity_poly.type
_entity_poly.pdbx_seq_one_letter_code
_entity_poly.pdbx_strand_id
1 'polypeptide(L)'
;MDTEIMRAEDMDQAGLAELMLDMFHRMMVHHTLWFREVEHQLGFERALEAMDYAWTKSREITLKRLAGDFGFELKDGLPTALLDMPKEKQLGIIDSIAKNWLAQDGVWFQAVEFTHGMNDAKRCNDSTWVRFSP
;
A
#
# COMPACT_ATOMS: atom_id res chain seq x y z
N MET A 1 21.37 22.49 6.11
CA MET A 1 21.43 22.26 4.66
C MET A 1 20.12 22.75 4.12
N ASP A 2 20.12 23.82 3.34
CA ASP A 2 18.94 24.20 2.57
C ASP A 2 18.66 23.04 1.62
N THR A 3 17.56 22.32 1.87
CA THR A 3 17.12 21.27 0.97
C THR A 3 16.54 21.97 -0.24
N GLU A 4 17.33 22.10 -1.30
CA GLU A 4 16.84 22.57 -2.59
C GLU A 4 15.63 21.72 -2.98
N ILE A 5 14.46 22.35 -3.11
CA ILE A 5 13.23 21.66 -3.50
C ILE A 5 13.39 21.33 -4.98
N MET A 6 13.90 20.13 -5.27
CA MET A 6 13.98 19.61 -6.63
C MET A 6 12.58 19.35 -7.17
N ARG A 7 12.25 19.90 -8.34
CA ARG A 7 11.01 19.57 -9.05
C ARG A 7 11.22 18.25 -9.78
N ALA A 8 10.13 17.54 -10.07
CA ALA A 8 10.21 16.25 -10.78
C ALA A 8 10.90 16.39 -12.14
N GLU A 9 10.68 17.51 -12.84
CA GLU A 9 11.27 17.79 -14.15
C GLU A 9 12.79 17.96 -14.12
N ASP A 10 13.37 18.21 -12.94
CA ASP A 10 14.80 18.39 -12.75
C ASP A 10 15.52 17.05 -12.45
N MET A 11 14.78 15.94 -12.32
CA MET A 11 15.31 14.60 -12.03
C MET A 11 15.75 13.86 -13.30
N ASP A 12 16.73 12.98 -13.15
CA ASP A 12 17.10 12.01 -14.19
C ASP A 12 16.11 10.83 -14.25
N GLN A 13 16.33 9.90 -15.18
CA GLN A 13 15.43 8.75 -15.36
C GLN A 13 15.33 7.86 -14.11
N ALA A 14 16.42 7.70 -13.35
CA ALA A 14 16.42 6.89 -12.14
C ALA A 14 15.64 7.58 -11.02
N GLY A 15 15.88 8.88 -10.80
CA GLY A 15 15.16 9.68 -9.82
C GLY A 15 13.65 9.74 -10.11
N LEU A 16 13.26 9.84 -11.39
CA LEU A 16 11.85 9.75 -11.77
C LEU A 16 11.24 8.38 -11.45
N ALA A 17 11.97 7.28 -11.68
CA ALA A 17 11.50 5.94 -11.35
C ALA A 17 11.34 5.73 -9.83
N GLU A 18 12.30 6.22 -9.03
CA GLU A 18 12.21 6.21 -7.57
C GLU A 18 11.01 7.04 -7.09
N LEU A 19 10.83 8.25 -7.65
CA LEU A 19 9.68 9.10 -7.32
C LEU A 19 8.35 8.41 -7.66
N MET A 20 8.25 7.66 -8.77
CA MET A 20 7.04 6.90 -9.08
C MET A 20 6.72 5.88 -7.97
N LEU A 21 7.73 5.13 -7.50
CA LEU A 21 7.55 4.17 -6.39
C LEU A 21 7.15 4.88 -5.09
N ASP A 22 7.78 6.00 -4.78
CA ASP A 22 7.44 6.82 -3.61
C ASP A 22 6.01 7.37 -3.68
N MET A 23 5.54 7.74 -4.87
CA MET A 23 4.16 8.18 -5.06
C MET A 23 3.15 7.06 -4.81
N PHE A 24 3.45 5.81 -5.19
CA PHE A 24 2.64 4.66 -4.80
C PHE A 24 2.64 4.45 -3.28
N HIS A 25 3.80 4.56 -2.64
CA HIS A 25 3.89 4.48 -1.18
C HIS A 25 3.06 5.57 -0.48
N ARG A 26 3.16 6.83 -0.92
CA ARG A 26 2.37 7.96 -0.41
C ARG A 26 0.87 7.72 -0.55
N MET A 27 0.43 7.13 -1.66
CA MET A 27 -0.97 6.76 -1.86
C MET A 27 -1.44 5.74 -0.82
N MET A 28 -0.64 4.70 -0.54
CA MET A 28 -0.96 3.69 0.48
C MET A 28 -1.00 4.30 1.89
N VAL A 29 -0.01 5.13 2.24
CA VAL A 29 0.03 5.83 3.53
C VAL A 29 -1.21 6.72 3.69
N HIS A 30 -1.55 7.50 2.67
CA HIS A 30 -2.71 8.39 2.73
C HIS A 30 -4.04 7.62 2.83
N HIS A 31 -4.17 6.47 2.17
CA HIS A 31 -5.32 5.58 2.33
C HIS A 31 -5.48 5.12 3.79
N THR A 32 -4.39 4.69 4.42
CA THR A 32 -4.39 4.28 5.84
C THR A 32 -4.68 5.47 6.76
N LEU A 33 -4.14 6.66 6.49
CA LEU A 33 -4.44 7.86 7.29
C LEU A 33 -5.92 8.23 7.23
N TRP A 34 -6.56 8.14 6.06
CA TRP A 34 -8.01 8.32 5.94
C TRP A 34 -8.78 7.30 6.75
N PHE A 35 -8.42 6.01 6.64
CA PHE A 35 -9.08 4.97 7.43
C PHE A 35 -8.97 5.24 8.93
N ARG A 36 -7.78 5.59 9.41
CA ARG A 36 -7.51 5.90 10.82
C ARG A 36 -8.30 7.11 11.32
N GLU A 37 -8.41 8.15 10.50
CA GLU A 37 -9.19 9.34 10.86
C GLU A 37 -10.69 9.02 10.90
N VAL A 38 -11.21 8.29 9.92
CA VAL A 38 -12.63 7.88 9.90
C VAL A 38 -12.95 6.97 11.08
N GLU A 39 -12.05 6.03 11.42
CA GLU A 39 -12.17 5.19 12.61
C GLU A 39 -12.22 6.04 13.88
N HIS A 40 -11.35 7.05 14.00
CA HIS A 40 -11.32 7.94 15.15
C HIS A 40 -12.63 8.73 15.32
N GLN A 41 -13.20 9.23 14.21
CA GLN A 41 -14.39 10.09 14.24
C GLN A 41 -15.70 9.31 14.31
N LEU A 42 -15.80 8.18 13.61
CA LEU A 42 -17.05 7.47 13.35
C LEU A 42 -17.10 6.05 13.93
N GLY A 43 -15.98 5.53 14.44
CA GLY A 43 -15.85 4.16 14.93
C GLY A 43 -15.45 3.15 13.85
N PHE A 44 -14.97 1.98 14.29
CA PHE A 44 -14.35 0.98 13.42
C PHE A 44 -15.29 0.39 12.36
N GLU A 45 -16.51 0.02 12.73
CA GLU A 45 -17.48 -0.58 11.79
C GLU A 45 -17.78 0.36 10.61
N ARG A 46 -18.08 1.63 10.90
CA ARG A 46 -18.33 2.65 9.86
C ARG A 46 -17.09 2.96 9.04
N ALA A 47 -15.90 2.86 9.63
CA ALA A 47 -14.65 3.01 8.88
C ALA A 47 -14.46 1.86 7.88
N LEU A 48 -14.80 0.63 8.23
CA LEU A 48 -14.77 -0.51 7.31
C LEU A 48 -15.78 -0.33 6.15
N GLU A 49 -17.00 0.12 6.43
CA GLU A 49 -18.00 0.42 5.40
C GLU A 49 -17.51 1.51 4.43
N ALA A 50 -16.96 2.60 4.97
CA ALA A 50 -16.40 3.68 4.16
C ALA A 50 -15.20 3.19 3.33
N MET A 51 -14.35 2.34 3.92
CA MET A 51 -13.20 1.76 3.24
C MET A 51 -13.60 0.83 2.10
N ASP A 52 -14.65 0.01 2.24
CA ASP A 52 -15.11 -0.88 1.18
C ASP A 52 -15.52 -0.09 -0.08
N TYR A 53 -16.29 0.99 0.11
CA TYR A 53 -16.62 1.91 -0.98
C TYR A 53 -15.36 2.58 -1.56
N ALA A 54 -14.51 3.15 -0.69
CA ALA A 54 -13.33 3.89 -1.11
C ALA A 54 -12.33 3.00 -1.87
N TRP A 55 -12.07 1.78 -1.39
CA TRP A 55 -11.21 0.78 -2.03
C TRP A 55 -11.78 0.34 -3.37
N THR A 56 -13.06 -0.04 -3.42
CA THR A 56 -13.70 -0.49 -4.67
C THR A 56 -13.59 0.58 -5.76
N LYS A 57 -13.92 1.83 -5.44
CA LYS A 57 -13.85 2.94 -6.40
C LYS A 57 -12.42 3.35 -6.75
N SER A 58 -11.54 3.46 -5.76
CA SER A 58 -10.14 3.85 -6.03
C SER A 58 -9.41 2.79 -6.85
N ARG A 59 -9.62 1.50 -6.58
CA ARG A 59 -9.02 0.40 -7.36
C ARG A 59 -9.43 0.46 -8.83
N GLU A 60 -10.71 0.67 -9.12
CA GLU A 60 -11.23 0.81 -10.48
C GLU A 60 -10.56 1.99 -11.22
N ILE A 61 -10.52 3.15 -10.57
CA ILE A 61 -9.92 4.37 -11.14
C ILE A 61 -8.41 4.17 -11.38
N THR A 62 -7.70 3.62 -10.40
CA THR A 62 -6.25 3.39 -10.48
C THR A 62 -5.92 2.39 -11.59
N LEU A 63 -6.60 1.25 -11.66
CA LEU A 63 -6.35 0.26 -12.72
C LEU A 63 -6.66 0.82 -14.11
N LYS A 64 -7.73 1.60 -14.26
CA LYS A 64 -8.06 2.25 -15.54
C LYS A 64 -6.98 3.24 -15.99
N ARG A 65 -6.42 4.03 -15.07
CA ARG A 65 -5.33 4.97 -15.37
C ARG A 65 -4.05 4.23 -15.74
N LEU A 66 -3.63 3.27 -14.91
CA LEU A 66 -2.44 2.46 -15.18
C LEU A 66 -2.56 1.68 -16.50
N ALA A 67 -3.74 1.17 -16.84
CA ALA A 67 -3.98 0.53 -18.13
C ALA A 67 -3.70 1.49 -19.31
N GLY A 68 -4.13 2.74 -19.20
CA GLY A 68 -3.84 3.78 -20.18
C GLY A 68 -2.35 4.14 -20.25
N ASP A 69 -1.70 4.30 -19.10
CA ASP A 69 -0.29 4.73 -19.01
C ASP A 69 0.69 3.63 -19.44
N PHE A 70 0.41 2.37 -19.09
CA PHE A 70 1.28 1.22 -19.36
C PHE A 70 0.84 0.34 -20.54
N GLY A 71 -0.32 0.63 -21.15
CA GLY A 71 -0.78 -0.04 -22.37
C GLY A 71 -1.21 -1.50 -22.18
N PHE A 72 -1.73 -1.87 -21.00
CA PHE A 72 -2.31 -3.21 -20.77
C PHE A 72 -3.84 -3.17 -20.81
N GLU A 73 -4.45 -4.30 -21.15
CA GLU A 73 -5.91 -4.42 -21.26
C GLU A 73 -6.56 -4.79 -19.93
N LEU A 74 -7.80 -4.33 -19.74
CA LEU A 74 -8.66 -4.70 -18.63
C LEU A 74 -9.86 -5.52 -19.12
N LYS A 75 -10.20 -6.58 -18.40
CA LYS A 75 -11.45 -7.33 -18.54
C LYS A 75 -12.13 -7.40 -17.18
N ASP A 76 -13.40 -6.98 -17.12
CA ASP A 76 -14.19 -6.90 -15.89
C ASP A 76 -13.46 -6.15 -14.74
N GLY A 77 -12.72 -5.10 -15.10
CA GLY A 77 -11.96 -4.28 -14.15
C GLY A 77 -10.64 -4.89 -13.67
N LEU A 78 -10.19 -6.03 -14.22
CA LEU A 78 -8.93 -6.69 -13.88
C LEU A 78 -7.98 -6.75 -15.08
N PRO A 79 -6.65 -6.63 -14.88
CA PRO A 79 -5.68 -6.83 -15.95
C PRO A 79 -5.83 -8.20 -16.60
N THR A 80 -5.95 -8.25 -17.92
CA THR A 80 -6.06 -9.51 -18.69
C THR A 80 -4.87 -10.42 -18.43
N ALA A 81 -3.68 -9.85 -18.30
CA ALA A 81 -2.45 -10.56 -17.94
C ALA A 81 -2.54 -11.33 -16.61
N LEU A 82 -3.39 -10.90 -15.66
CA LEU A 82 -3.64 -11.64 -14.43
C LEU A 82 -4.71 -12.72 -14.63
N LEU A 83 -5.74 -12.46 -15.44
CA LEU A 83 -6.82 -13.41 -15.71
C LEU A 83 -6.36 -14.62 -16.52
N ASP A 84 -5.49 -14.39 -17.51
CA ASP A 84 -4.99 -15.43 -18.41
C ASP A 84 -3.80 -16.20 -17.81
N MET A 85 -3.39 -15.84 -16.60
CA MET A 85 -2.28 -16.47 -15.90
C MET A 85 -2.67 -17.88 -15.42
N PRO A 86 -1.81 -18.91 -15.58
CA PRO A 86 -2.05 -20.23 -15.01
C PRO A 86 -2.27 -20.15 -13.49
N LYS A 87 -3.24 -20.91 -13.00
CA LYS A 87 -3.65 -20.90 -11.58
C LYS A 87 -2.47 -21.13 -10.63
N GLU A 88 -1.57 -22.04 -10.97
CA GLU A 88 -0.37 -22.37 -10.18
C GLU A 88 0.55 -21.14 -10.04
N LYS A 89 0.67 -20.36 -11.11
CA LYS A 89 1.46 -19.12 -11.09
C LYS A 89 0.76 -18.01 -10.30
N GLN A 90 -0.56 -17.89 -10.40
CA GLN A 90 -1.33 -16.96 -9.56
C GLN A 90 -1.12 -17.29 -8.07
N LEU A 91 -1.24 -18.56 -7.69
CA LEU A 91 -1.00 -19.01 -6.32
C LEU A 91 0.43 -18.72 -5.85
N GLY A 92 1.44 -18.93 -6.69
CA GLY A 92 2.83 -18.61 -6.37
C GLY A 92 3.08 -17.10 -6.16
N ILE A 93 2.41 -16.25 -6.94
CA ILE A 93 2.46 -14.79 -6.75
C ILE A 93 1.78 -14.40 -5.44
N ILE A 94 0.61 -14.96 -5.13
CA ILE A 94 -0.10 -14.70 -3.87
C ILE A 94 0.76 -15.10 -2.67
N ASP A 95 1.41 -16.27 -2.69
CA ASP A 95 2.35 -16.71 -1.65
C ASP A 95 3.52 -15.73 -1.49
N SER A 96 4.07 -15.25 -2.61
CA SER A 96 5.15 -14.27 -2.58
C SER A 96 4.70 -12.92 -1.99
N ILE A 97 3.49 -12.47 -2.32
CA ILE A 97 2.90 -11.26 -1.74
C ILE A 97 2.67 -11.44 -0.23
N ALA A 98 2.19 -12.60 0.21
CA ALA A 98 1.99 -12.90 1.63
C ALA A 98 3.32 -12.89 2.41
N LYS A 99 4.39 -13.46 1.84
CA LYS A 99 5.75 -13.40 2.41
C LYS A 99 6.26 -11.97 2.51
N ASN A 100 6.05 -11.16 1.47
CA ASN A 100 6.43 -9.75 1.48
C ASN A 100 5.67 -8.95 2.54
N TRP A 101 4.37 -9.21 2.74
CA TRP A 101 3.60 -8.60 3.82
C TRP A 101 4.20 -8.91 5.18
N LEU A 102 4.52 -10.18 5.47
CA LEU A 102 5.16 -10.57 6.73
C LEU A 102 6.54 -9.93 6.91
N ALA A 103 7.33 -9.83 5.84
CA ALA A 103 8.62 -9.15 5.88
C ALA A 103 8.46 -7.66 6.20
N GLN A 104 7.47 -6.98 5.62
CA GLN A 104 7.19 -5.56 5.92
C GLN A 104 6.78 -5.34 7.37
N ASP A 105 5.98 -6.24 7.96
CA ASP A 105 5.62 -6.20 9.38
C ASP A 105 6.88 -6.26 10.27
N GLY A 106 7.80 -7.17 9.96
CA GLY A 106 9.10 -7.27 10.64
C GLY A 106 9.98 -6.03 10.47
N VAL A 107 9.98 -5.40 9.29
CA VAL A 107 10.74 -4.14 9.06
C VAL A 107 10.15 -2.99 9.88
N TRP A 108 8.82 -2.90 10.01
CA TRP A 108 8.19 -1.92 10.91
C TRP A 108 8.57 -2.16 12.37
N PHE A 109 8.57 -3.41 12.83
CA PHE A 109 9.03 -3.78 14.16
C PHE A 109 10.46 -3.30 14.41
N GLN A 110 11.38 -3.63 13.48
CA GLN A 110 12.78 -3.24 13.56
C GLN A 110 12.96 -1.72 13.56
N ALA A 111 12.21 -1.00 12.73
CA ALA A 111 12.27 0.46 12.69
C ALA A 111 11.96 1.07 14.07
N VAL A 112 10.92 0.59 14.76
CA VAL A 112 10.57 1.05 16.11
C VAL A 112 11.58 0.56 17.14
N GLU A 113 12.05 -0.69 17.04
CA GLU A 113 13.05 -1.24 17.96
C GLU A 113 14.34 -0.43 17.92
N PHE A 114 14.85 -0.11 16.73
CA PHE A 114 16.11 0.60 16.56
C PHE A 114 16.03 2.07 16.99
N THR A 115 14.84 2.68 16.97
CA THR A 115 14.65 4.10 17.29
C THR A 115 14.11 4.36 18.70
N HIS A 116 13.32 3.43 19.25
CA HIS A 116 12.58 3.58 20.51
C HIS A 116 12.75 2.39 21.48
N GLY A 117 13.35 1.28 21.03
CA GLY A 117 13.64 0.11 21.85
C GLY A 117 12.56 -0.97 21.81
N MET A 118 12.93 -2.15 22.30
CA MET A 118 12.16 -3.40 22.23
C MET A 118 10.75 -3.31 22.82
N ASN A 119 10.56 -2.59 23.93
CA ASN A 119 9.25 -2.51 24.59
C ASN A 119 8.22 -1.77 23.75
N ASP A 120 8.62 -0.65 23.12
CA ASP A 120 7.74 0.12 22.26
C ASP A 120 7.44 -0.65 20.97
N ALA A 121 8.43 -1.35 20.39
CA ALA A 121 8.24 -2.21 19.22
C ALA A 121 7.19 -3.30 19.47
N LYS A 122 7.31 -4.04 20.58
CA LYS A 122 6.30 -5.05 20.98
C LYS A 122 4.92 -4.45 21.17
N ARG A 123 4.80 -3.33 21.89
CA ARG A 123 3.50 -2.67 22.13
C ARG A 123 2.84 -2.24 20.81
N CYS A 124 3.61 -1.67 19.89
CA CYS A 124 3.14 -1.27 18.57
C CYS A 124 2.70 -2.49 17.73
N ASN A 125 3.49 -3.56 17.71
CA ASN A 125 3.17 -4.81 17.03
C ASN A 125 1.85 -5.39 17.55
N ASP A 126 1.75 -5.63 18.86
CA ASP A 126 0.60 -6.31 19.45
C ASP A 126 -0.68 -5.49 19.23
N SER A 127 -0.60 -4.17 19.38
CA SER A 127 -1.74 -3.27 19.12
C SER A 127 -2.16 -3.25 17.64
N THR A 128 -1.21 -3.41 16.72
CA THR A 128 -1.49 -3.49 15.28
C THR A 128 -2.20 -4.79 14.95
N TRP A 129 -1.70 -5.93 15.45
CA TRP A 129 -2.29 -7.25 15.22
C TRP A 129 -3.70 -7.37 15.81
N VAL A 130 -3.94 -6.81 17.01
CA VAL A 130 -5.28 -6.74 17.60
C VAL A 130 -6.27 -5.97 16.72
N ARG A 131 -5.83 -4.97 15.95
CA ARG A 131 -6.70 -4.22 15.04
C ARG A 131 -6.85 -4.87 13.66
N PHE A 132 -5.79 -5.51 13.16
CA PHE A 132 -5.76 -6.07 11.81
C PHE A 132 -6.50 -7.41 11.72
N SER A 133 -6.42 -8.24 12.76
CA SER A 133 -7.09 -9.54 12.84
C SER A 133 -7.70 -9.76 14.24
N PRO A 134 -8.70 -8.95 14.64
CA PRO A 134 -9.38 -9.05 15.94
C PRO A 134 -10.11 -10.38 16.15
#